data_AF-I4YZB0-F1
#
_entry.id   AF-I4YZB0-F1
#
_cell.length_a   1.000
_cell.length_b   1.000
_cell.length_c   1.000
_cell.angle_alpha   90.00
_cell.angle_beta   90.00
_cell.angle_gamma   90.00
#
_symmetry.space_group_name_H-M   'P 1'
#
loop_
_entity.id
_entity.type
_entity.pdbx_description
1 polymer ?
#
loop_
_entity_poly.entity_id
_entity_poly.type
_entity_poly.pdbx_seq_one_letter_code
_entity_poly.pdbx_strand_id
1 'polypeptide(L)'
;MEQAIRFLLSNFTLTLFVVGLIASLIALLRRPRPWSRATVAEALLSWFLFFSLGVSFLYNFVMHVFFSETAAAFIGWQTSPFQKEVGFASLGFAVVSFMAFKGGRGMRLAALVGPACFLWGAAAGHVQQMIAAHNFAPGNAGVIFYTDILLPLFGLGLLWMRGRSETIGETGLRTKASPLWPSRH
;
A
#
# COMPACT_ATOMS: atom_id res chain seq x y z
N MET A 1 -20.38 -17.34 -6.17
CA MET A 1 -19.80 -16.78 -4.94
C MET A 1 -18.33 -17.17 -4.77
N GLU A 2 -17.99 -18.46 -4.82
CA GLU A 2 -16.61 -18.95 -4.65
C GLU A 2 -15.59 -18.33 -5.62
N GLN A 3 -15.89 -18.28 -6.92
CA GLN A 3 -14.99 -17.71 -7.93
C GLN A 3 -14.66 -16.24 -7.66
N ALA A 4 -15.63 -15.46 -7.19
CA ALA A 4 -15.42 -14.06 -6.84
C ALA A 4 -14.50 -13.93 -5.62
N ILE A 5 -14.69 -14.76 -4.59
CA ILE A 5 -13.81 -14.77 -3.41
C ILE A 5 -12.38 -15.11 -3.79
N ARG A 6 -12.19 -16.17 -4.61
CA ARG A 6 -10.85 -16.54 -5.12
C ARG A 6 -10.22 -15.39 -5.89
N PHE A 7 -10.95 -14.77 -6.81
CA PHE A 7 -10.45 -13.62 -7.57
C PHE A 7 -10.00 -12.48 -6.66
N LEU A 8 -10.80 -12.11 -5.66
CA LEU A 8 -10.49 -11.01 -4.75
C LEU A 8 -9.26 -11.30 -3.87
N LEU A 9 -9.13 -12.53 -3.38
CA LEU A 9 -8.01 -12.94 -2.51
C LEU A 9 -6.72 -13.16 -3.29
N SER A 10 -6.78 -13.73 -4.50
CA SER A 10 -5.61 -13.89 -5.37
C SER A 10 -5.10 -12.55 -5.92
N ASN A 11 -5.93 -11.51 -5.95
CA ASN A 11 -5.56 -10.15 -6.37
C ASN A 11 -5.66 -9.16 -5.19
N PHE A 12 -5.24 -9.59 -4.00
CA PHE A 12 -5.45 -8.85 -2.75
C PHE A 12 -4.88 -7.43 -2.78
N THR A 13 -3.76 -7.17 -3.48
CA THR A 13 -3.18 -5.82 -3.58
C THR A 13 -4.13 -4.84 -4.28
N LEU A 14 -4.72 -5.25 -5.39
CA LEU A 14 -5.75 -4.46 -6.09
C LEU A 14 -7.03 -4.35 -5.26
N THR A 15 -7.49 -5.47 -4.68
CA THR A 15 -8.68 -5.49 -3.83
C THR A 15 -8.55 -4.48 -2.69
N LEU A 16 -7.44 -4.51 -1.97
CA LEU A 16 -7.19 -3.64 -0.82
C LEU A 16 -6.87 -2.20 -1.25
N PHE A 17 -6.33 -1.98 -2.45
CA PHE A 17 -6.26 -0.65 -3.05
C PHE A 17 -7.66 -0.05 -3.26
N VAL A 18 -8.57 -0.81 -3.89
CA VAL A 18 -9.96 -0.37 -4.11
C VAL A 18 -10.68 -0.15 -2.79
N VAL A 19 -10.54 -1.05 -1.81
CA VAL A 19 -11.10 -0.87 -0.46
C VAL A 19 -10.54 0.41 0.20
N GLY A 20 -9.25 0.68 0.05
CA GLY A 20 -8.63 1.93 0.50
C GLY A 20 -9.28 3.17 -0.11
N LEU A 21 -9.49 3.19 -1.43
CA LEU A 21 -10.17 4.30 -2.13
C LEU A 21 -11.61 4.49 -1.63
N ILE A 22 -12.36 3.40 -1.43
CA ILE A 22 -13.72 3.44 -0.88
C ILE A 22 -13.71 4.02 0.54
N ALA A 23 -12.77 3.58 1.38
CA ALA A 23 -12.63 4.09 2.74
C ALA A 23 -12.27 5.59 2.77
N SER A 24 -11.38 6.04 1.87
CA SER A 24 -11.09 7.47 1.67
C SER A 24 -12.33 8.26 1.27
N LEU A 25 -13.12 7.75 0.33
CA LEU A 25 -14.35 8.40 -0.11
C LEU A 25 -15.35 8.52 1.04
N ILE A 26 -15.58 7.43 1.79
CA ILE A 26 -16.46 7.44 2.97
C ILE A 26 -15.98 8.47 4.00
N ALA A 27 -14.67 8.54 4.25
CA ALA A 27 -14.10 9.51 5.19
C ALA A 27 -14.28 10.95 4.72
N LEU A 28 -14.17 11.23 3.42
CA LEU A 28 -14.42 12.54 2.83
C LEU A 28 -15.90 12.92 2.87
N LEU A 29 -16.81 11.99 2.56
CA LEU A 29 -18.27 12.20 2.60
C LEU A 29 -18.78 12.59 3.99
N ARG A 30 -18.06 12.23 5.05
CA ARG A 30 -18.35 12.64 6.43
C ARG A 30 -17.85 14.04 6.79
N ARG A 31 -17.22 14.77 5.86
CA ARG A 31 -16.68 16.12 6.07
C ARG A 31 -17.49 17.18 5.31
N PRO A 32 -17.65 18.40 5.89
CA PRO A 32 -18.28 19.52 5.20
C PRO A 32 -17.60 19.81 3.86
N ARG A 33 -18.40 20.19 2.88
CA ARG A 33 -17.93 20.66 1.56
C ARG A 33 -17.76 22.18 1.57
N PRO A 34 -16.92 22.76 0.69
CA PRO A 34 -16.07 22.10 -0.32
C PRO A 34 -14.81 21.44 0.27
N TRP A 35 -14.30 20.38 -0.36
CA TRP A 35 -13.06 19.73 0.08
C TRP A 35 -11.85 20.39 -0.56
N SER A 36 -10.85 20.75 0.25
CA SER A 36 -9.56 21.22 -0.24
C SER A 36 -8.72 20.07 -0.79
N ARG A 37 -7.75 20.37 -1.67
CA ARG A 37 -6.75 19.39 -2.16
C ARG A 37 -6.02 18.71 -1.01
N ALA A 38 -5.71 19.45 0.07
CA ALA A 38 -5.05 18.92 1.27
C ALA A 38 -5.92 17.88 1.98
N THR A 39 -7.21 18.17 2.14
CA THR A 39 -8.17 17.27 2.78
C THR A 39 -8.33 15.97 1.99
N VAL A 40 -8.41 16.07 0.66
CA VAL A 40 -8.49 14.90 -0.22
C VAL A 40 -7.19 14.07 -0.16
N ALA A 41 -6.02 14.71 -0.30
CA ALA A 41 -4.73 14.03 -0.23
C ALA A 41 -4.51 13.35 1.13
N GLU A 42 -4.92 13.99 2.23
CA GLU A 42 -4.83 13.40 3.58
C GLU A 42 -5.71 12.16 3.72
N ALA A 43 -6.95 12.20 3.23
CA ALA A 43 -7.87 11.07 3.29
C ALA A 43 -7.40 9.90 2.40
N LEU A 44 -6.92 10.20 1.19
CA LEU A 44 -6.35 9.21 0.28
C LEU A 44 -5.11 8.57 0.90
N LEU A 45 -4.15 9.38 1.37
CA LEU A 45 -2.89 8.87 1.91
C LEU A 45 -3.11 8.02 3.16
N SER A 46 -3.99 8.44 4.08
CA SER A 46 -4.24 7.70 5.30
C SER A 46 -4.80 6.30 4.99
N TRP A 47 -5.90 6.21 4.24
CA TRP A 47 -6.50 4.91 3.96
C TRP A 47 -5.72 4.05 2.96
N PHE A 48 -4.92 4.67 2.08
CA PHE A 48 -3.91 3.97 1.29
C PHE A 48 -2.86 3.30 2.19
N LEU A 49 -2.27 4.03 3.14
CA LEU A 49 -1.31 3.47 4.10
C LEU A 49 -1.94 2.34 4.91
N PHE A 50 -3.21 2.49 5.33
CA PHE A 50 -3.88 1.47 6.12
C PHE A 50 -4.17 0.19 5.33
N PHE A 51 -4.87 0.29 4.19
CA PHE A 51 -5.32 -0.90 3.46
C PHE A 51 -4.29 -1.38 2.42
N SER A 52 -3.81 -0.47 1.58
CA SER A 52 -2.95 -0.81 0.44
C SER A 52 -1.53 -1.18 0.86
N LEU A 53 -1.03 -0.65 1.98
CA LEU A 53 0.23 -1.12 2.57
C LEU A 53 -0.02 -1.96 3.82
N GLY A 54 -0.65 -1.41 4.87
CA GLY A 54 -0.83 -2.10 6.16
C GLY A 54 -1.48 -3.48 6.05
N VAL A 55 -2.73 -3.54 5.61
CA VAL A 55 -3.48 -4.81 5.49
C VAL A 55 -2.89 -5.69 4.38
N SER A 56 -2.41 -5.10 3.28
CA SER A 56 -1.84 -5.88 2.17
C SER A 56 -0.55 -6.59 2.55
N PHE A 57 0.38 -5.91 3.20
CA PHE A 57 1.60 -6.54 3.71
C PHE A 57 1.33 -7.47 4.89
N LEU A 58 0.31 -7.22 5.70
CA LEU A 58 -0.12 -8.17 6.73
C LEU A 58 -0.66 -9.45 6.10
N TYR A 59 -1.48 -9.35 5.05
CA TYR A 59 -1.94 -10.49 4.26
C TYR A 59 -0.75 -11.24 3.66
N ASN A 60 0.21 -10.51 3.08
CA ASN A 60 1.42 -11.07 2.51
C ASN A 60 2.23 -11.84 3.57
N PHE A 61 2.42 -11.26 4.77
CA PHE A 61 3.02 -11.95 5.91
C PHE A 61 2.30 -13.26 6.23
N VAL A 62 0.97 -13.23 6.34
CA VAL A 62 0.19 -14.43 6.67
C VAL A 62 0.40 -15.51 5.62
N MET A 63 0.29 -15.15 4.33
CA MET A 63 0.47 -16.10 3.23
C MET A 63 1.88 -16.68 3.20
N HIS A 64 2.90 -15.85 3.31
CA HIS A 64 4.28 -16.30 3.22
C HIS A 64 4.78 -17.08 4.44
N VAL A 65 4.26 -16.81 5.65
CA VAL A 65 4.70 -17.49 6.88
C VAL A 65 3.88 -18.74 7.20
N PHE A 66 2.56 -18.68 7.07
CA PHE A 66 1.67 -19.78 7.47
C PHE A 66 1.19 -20.62 6.29
N PHE A 67 1.21 -20.08 5.07
CA PHE A 67 0.73 -20.75 3.86
C PHE A 67 1.80 -20.74 2.75
N SER A 68 3.07 -20.93 3.11
CA SER A 68 4.23 -20.75 2.22
C SER A 68 4.13 -21.60 0.93
N GLU A 69 3.58 -22.81 1.02
CA GLU A 69 3.38 -23.70 -0.13
C GLU A 69 2.36 -23.12 -1.13
N THR A 70 1.24 -22.62 -0.62
CA THR A 70 0.21 -21.94 -1.41
C THR A 70 0.77 -20.70 -2.08
N ALA A 71 1.51 -19.87 -1.34
CA ALA A 71 2.13 -18.65 -1.86
C ALA A 71 3.14 -18.97 -2.96
N ALA A 72 4.07 -19.89 -2.71
CA ALA A 72 5.09 -20.30 -3.68
C ALA A 72 4.47 -20.88 -4.96
N ALA A 73 3.49 -21.78 -4.83
CA ALA A 73 2.78 -22.37 -5.97
C ALA A 73 2.04 -21.31 -6.81
N PHE A 74 1.40 -20.33 -6.17
CA PHE A 74 0.71 -19.24 -6.86
C PHE A 74 1.67 -18.34 -7.66
N ILE A 75 2.88 -18.14 -7.15
CA ILE A 75 3.97 -17.38 -7.80
C ILE A 75 4.65 -18.22 -8.90
N GLY A 76 4.49 -19.54 -8.90
CA GLY A 76 5.20 -20.46 -9.80
C GLY A 76 6.61 -20.79 -9.31
N TRP A 77 6.86 -20.71 -8.00
CA TRP A 77 8.13 -21.03 -7.36
C TRP A 77 8.05 -22.33 -6.56
N GLN A 78 9.22 -22.94 -6.34
CA GLN A 78 9.37 -23.99 -5.34
C GLN A 78 9.32 -23.38 -3.93
N THR A 79 8.69 -24.09 -2.99
CA THR A 79 8.65 -23.66 -1.58
C THR A 79 10.06 -23.67 -0.99
N SER A 80 10.44 -22.60 -0.30
CA SER A 80 11.77 -22.47 0.31
C SER A 80 11.72 -21.65 1.61
N PRO A 81 12.75 -21.71 2.47
CA PRO A 81 12.82 -20.91 3.70
C PRO A 81 12.69 -19.40 3.47
N PHE A 82 13.07 -18.93 2.27
CA PHE A 82 12.97 -17.52 1.88
C PHE A 82 11.54 -16.97 1.97
N GLN A 83 10.52 -17.83 1.83
CA GLN A 83 9.12 -17.44 2.06
C GLN A 83 8.95 -16.79 3.44
N LYS A 84 9.56 -17.34 4.50
CA LYS A 84 9.45 -16.77 5.84
C LYS A 84 10.14 -15.42 5.97
N GLU A 85 11.29 -15.24 5.35
CA GLU A 85 12.00 -13.95 5.36
C GLU A 85 11.18 -12.85 4.67
N VAL A 86 10.61 -13.15 3.50
CA VAL A 86 9.68 -12.26 2.80
C VAL A 86 8.47 -11.94 3.67
N GLY A 87 7.93 -12.96 4.35
CA GLY A 87 6.83 -12.80 5.29
C GLY A 87 7.16 -11.84 6.43
N PHE A 88 8.28 -12.03 7.13
CA PHE A 88 8.67 -11.18 8.25
C PHE A 88 9.04 -9.74 7.82
N ALA A 89 9.66 -9.58 6.64
CA ALA A 89 9.84 -8.25 6.05
C ALA A 89 8.48 -7.56 5.83
N SER A 90 7.50 -8.31 5.28
CA SER A 90 6.13 -7.84 5.09
C SER A 90 5.47 -7.44 6.42
N LEU A 91 5.66 -8.22 7.49
CA LEU A 91 5.14 -7.87 8.82
C LEU A 91 5.70 -6.51 9.30
N GLY A 92 6.99 -6.28 9.14
CA GLY A 92 7.63 -5.00 9.47
C GLY A 92 6.99 -3.83 8.70
N PHE A 93 6.81 -3.99 7.39
CA PHE A 93 6.14 -2.98 6.56
C PHE A 93 4.69 -2.73 6.98
N ALA A 94 3.95 -3.78 7.33
CA ALA A 94 2.57 -3.66 7.78
C ALA A 94 2.47 -2.84 9.07
N VAL A 95 3.31 -3.14 10.07
CA VAL A 95 3.34 -2.45 11.37
C VAL A 95 3.63 -0.96 11.18
N VAL A 96 4.68 -0.62 10.42
CA VAL A 96 5.04 0.79 10.17
C VAL A 96 3.93 1.52 9.41
N SER A 97 3.26 0.85 8.46
CA SER A 97 2.14 1.42 7.72
C SER A 97 0.93 1.71 8.60
N PHE A 98 0.60 0.83 9.56
CA PHE A 98 -0.44 1.07 10.54
C PHE A 98 -0.11 2.23 11.48
N MET A 99 1.14 2.34 11.93
CA MET A 99 1.61 3.50 12.71
C MET A 99 1.51 4.80 11.90
N ALA A 100 1.79 4.74 10.60
CA ALA A 100 1.76 5.88 9.70
C ALA A 100 0.35 6.35 9.31
N PHE A 101 -0.70 5.53 9.51
CA PHE A 101 -2.09 5.86 9.20
C PHE A 101 -2.47 7.28 9.67
N LYS A 102 -2.07 7.63 10.90
CA LYS A 102 -2.26 8.96 11.51
C LYS A 102 -0.93 9.60 11.92
N GLY A 103 0.18 9.08 11.40
CA GLY A 103 1.52 9.57 11.70
C GLY A 103 1.83 10.90 11.02
N GLY A 104 2.86 11.57 11.51
CA GLY A 104 3.41 12.76 10.87
C GLY A 104 4.09 12.46 9.53
N ARG A 105 4.53 13.51 8.82
CA ARG A 105 5.14 13.40 7.49
C ARG A 105 6.34 12.44 7.44
N GLY A 106 7.23 12.48 8.44
CA GLY A 106 8.40 11.60 8.52
C GLY A 106 8.04 10.11 8.65
N MET A 107 7.11 9.78 9.56
CA MET A 107 6.61 8.41 9.73
C MET A 107 5.95 7.89 8.44
N ARG A 108 5.17 8.74 7.76
CA ARG A 108 4.53 8.38 6.49
C ARG A 108 5.55 8.19 5.36
N LEU A 109 6.61 8.98 5.32
CA LEU A 109 7.71 8.77 4.38
C LEU A 109 8.41 7.42 4.64
N ALA A 110 8.73 7.11 5.90
CA ALA A 110 9.34 5.83 6.27
C ALA A 110 8.46 4.63 5.90
N ALA A 111 7.14 4.74 6.13
CA ALA A 111 6.15 3.74 5.73
C ALA A 111 6.00 3.56 4.22
N LEU A 112 6.48 4.51 3.40
CA LEU A 112 6.43 4.43 1.95
C LEU A 112 7.75 3.93 1.37
N VAL A 113 8.89 4.44 1.84
CA VAL A 113 10.21 4.17 1.23
C VAL A 113 10.61 2.71 1.38
N GLY A 114 10.44 2.11 2.57
CA GLY A 114 10.76 0.70 2.78
C GLY A 114 9.97 -0.23 1.83
N PRO A 115 8.63 -0.16 1.86
CA PRO A 115 7.79 -0.89 0.90
C PRO A 115 8.09 -0.58 -0.56
N ALA A 116 8.38 0.67 -0.92
CA ALA A 116 8.72 1.04 -2.30
C ALA A 116 9.96 0.31 -2.80
N CYS A 117 11.05 0.31 -2.01
CA CYS A 117 12.26 -0.41 -2.35
C CYS A 117 12.01 -1.93 -2.49
N PHE A 118 11.23 -2.51 -1.57
CA PHE A 118 10.88 -3.91 -1.62
C PHE A 118 10.07 -4.25 -2.89
N LEU A 119 9.00 -3.50 -3.17
CA LEU A 119 8.11 -3.75 -4.29
C LEU A 119 8.79 -3.52 -5.64
N TRP A 120 9.59 -2.47 -5.80
CA TRP A 120 10.35 -2.27 -7.04
C TRP A 120 11.43 -3.33 -7.25
N GLY A 121 12.05 -3.81 -6.17
CA GLY A 121 12.92 -4.98 -6.23
C GLY A 121 12.18 -6.25 -6.67
N ALA A 122 10.98 -6.49 -6.13
CA ALA A 122 10.12 -7.60 -6.54
C ALA A 122 9.70 -7.50 -8.01
N ALA A 123 9.27 -6.32 -8.48
CA ALA A 123 8.94 -6.07 -9.88
C ALA A 123 10.11 -6.37 -10.83
N ALA A 124 11.35 -5.97 -10.47
CA ALA A 124 12.53 -6.33 -11.23
C ALA A 124 12.77 -7.86 -11.22
N GLY A 125 12.57 -8.52 -10.09
CA GLY A 125 12.59 -9.98 -9.96
C GLY A 125 11.55 -10.67 -10.86
N HIS A 126 10.32 -10.15 -10.90
CA HIS A 126 9.25 -10.66 -11.77
C HIS A 126 9.64 -10.57 -13.25
N VAL A 127 10.21 -9.44 -13.69
CA VAL A 127 10.73 -9.27 -15.06
C VAL A 127 11.83 -10.28 -15.36
N GLN A 128 12.78 -10.47 -14.45
CA GLN A 128 13.85 -11.45 -14.62
C GLN A 128 13.30 -12.88 -14.75
N GLN A 129 12.31 -13.24 -13.93
CA GLN A 129 11.65 -14.55 -13.98
C GLN A 129 10.85 -14.76 -15.27
N MET A 130 10.17 -13.73 -15.77
CA MET A 130 9.45 -13.79 -17.05
C MET A 130 10.41 -14.00 -18.23
N ILE A 131 11.57 -13.34 -18.21
CA ILE A 131 12.56 -13.42 -19.30
C ILE A 131 13.33 -14.74 -19.25
N ALA A 132 13.90 -15.09 -18.09
CA ALA A 132 14.86 -16.20 -17.98
C ALA A 132 14.18 -17.56 -17.74
N ALA A 133 13.07 -17.58 -16.99
CA ALA A 133 12.39 -18.81 -16.60
C ALA A 133 11.02 -19.00 -17.28
N HIS A 134 10.59 -18.05 -18.14
CA HIS A 134 9.26 -18.02 -18.75
C HIS A 134 8.13 -18.22 -17.74
N ASN A 135 8.33 -17.74 -16.50
CA ASN A 135 7.34 -17.87 -15.45
C ASN A 135 6.27 -16.78 -15.59
N PHE A 136 5.16 -17.12 -16.23
CA PHE A 136 3.99 -16.24 -16.38
C PHE A 136 2.85 -16.63 -15.44
N ALA A 137 3.15 -17.29 -14.32
CA ALA A 137 2.15 -17.61 -13.31
C ALA A 137 1.45 -16.33 -12.81
N PRO A 138 0.17 -16.40 -12.40
CA PRO A 138 -0.58 -15.23 -11.97
C PRO A 138 0.08 -14.45 -10.81
N GLY A 139 0.75 -15.14 -9.89
CA GLY A 139 1.50 -14.53 -8.79
C GLY A 139 2.88 -13.96 -9.19
N ASN A 140 3.29 -14.06 -10.45
CA ASN A 140 4.53 -13.46 -10.97
C ASN A 140 4.26 -12.39 -12.04
N ALA A 141 3.39 -12.67 -13.00
CA ALA A 141 3.12 -11.78 -14.14
C ALA A 141 1.73 -11.14 -14.12
N GLY A 142 0.90 -11.44 -13.11
CA GLY A 142 -0.46 -10.93 -12.98
C GLY A 142 -0.52 -9.53 -12.36
N VAL A 143 -1.61 -9.27 -11.64
CA VAL A 143 -1.89 -7.96 -11.00
C VAL A 143 -0.76 -7.51 -10.09
N ILE A 144 -0.13 -8.44 -9.37
CA ILE A 144 0.93 -8.16 -8.41
C ILE A 144 2.08 -7.34 -9.03
N PHE A 145 2.55 -7.74 -10.22
CA PHE A 145 3.62 -7.07 -10.95
C PHE A 145 3.31 -5.59 -11.22
N TYR A 146 2.09 -5.29 -11.65
CA TYR A 146 1.68 -3.90 -11.89
C TYR A 146 1.52 -3.13 -10.58
N THR A 147 0.98 -3.76 -9.53
CA THR A 147 0.82 -3.09 -8.23
C THR A 147 2.15 -2.81 -7.56
N ASP A 148 3.17 -3.64 -7.77
CA ASP A 148 4.52 -3.43 -7.26
C ASP A 148 5.15 -2.14 -7.81
N ILE A 149 4.78 -1.76 -9.03
CA ILE A 149 5.25 -0.52 -9.67
C ILE A 149 4.37 0.66 -9.23
N LEU A 150 3.04 0.50 -9.35
CA LEU A 150 2.10 1.62 -9.27
C LEU A 150 1.79 2.06 -7.83
N LEU A 151 1.70 1.15 -6.85
CA LEU A 151 1.36 1.52 -5.48
C LEU A 151 2.43 2.42 -4.83
N PRO A 152 3.75 2.14 -4.96
CA PRO A 152 4.78 3.05 -4.48
C PRO A 152 4.68 4.45 -5.08
N LEU A 153 4.49 4.55 -6.40
CA LEU A 153 4.35 5.82 -7.12
C LEU A 153 3.13 6.59 -6.63
N PHE A 154 2.01 5.90 -6.45
CA PHE A 154 0.77 6.49 -5.94
C PHE A 154 0.95 7.04 -4.53
N GLY A 155 1.50 6.24 -3.60
CA GLY A 155 1.72 6.65 -2.21
C GLY A 155 2.69 7.83 -2.07
N LEU A 156 3.81 7.81 -2.80
CA LEU A 156 4.77 8.92 -2.83
C LEU A 156 4.17 10.18 -3.46
N GLY A 157 3.38 10.03 -4.52
CA GLY A 157 2.64 11.13 -5.15
C GLY A 157 1.67 11.80 -4.17
N LEU A 158 0.89 11.02 -3.41
CA LEU A 158 -0.01 11.54 -2.38
C LEU A 158 0.74 12.28 -1.27
N LEU A 159 1.88 11.74 -0.80
CA LEU A 159 2.71 12.40 0.22
C LEU A 159 3.28 13.73 -0.28
N TRP A 160 3.67 13.80 -1.55
CA TRP A 160 4.13 15.04 -2.20
C TRP A 160 3.01 16.07 -2.32
N MET A 161 1.83 15.67 -2.79
CA MET A 161 0.65 16.56 -2.90
C MET A 161 0.23 17.15 -1.54
N ARG A 162 0.32 16.34 -0.48
CA ARG A 162 0.07 16.79 0.89
C ARG A 162 1.08 17.87 1.33
N GLY A 163 2.37 17.66 1.06
CA GLY A 163 3.44 18.60 1.44
C GLY A 163 3.31 19.97 0.81
N ARG A 164 2.93 20.03 -0.49
CA ARG A 164 2.72 21.33 -1.17
C ARG A 164 1.58 22.14 -0.58
N SER A 165 0.59 21.48 0.00
CA SER A 165 -0.55 22.16 0.63
C SER A 165 -0.16 22.79 1.97
N GLU A 166 0.85 22.25 2.68
CA GLU A 166 1.40 22.84 3.91
C GLU A 166 2.23 24.10 3.57
N THR A 167 3.09 24.05 2.54
CA THR A 167 3.97 25.18 2.16
C THR A 167 3.24 26.40 1.58
N ILE A 168 2.16 26.21 0.82
CA ILE A 168 1.38 27.33 0.24
C ILE A 168 0.60 28.08 1.35
N GLY A 169 0.20 27.40 2.43
CA GLY A 169 -0.47 28.03 3.57
C GLY A 169 0.45 28.85 4.48
N GLU A 170 1.77 28.69 4.36
CA GLU A 170 2.77 29.49 5.11
C GLU A 170 3.10 30.82 4.41
N THR A 171 2.88 30.94 3.10
CA THR A 171 3.22 32.13 2.29
C THR A 171 2.06 33.08 2.02
N GLY A 172 0.82 32.72 2.42
CA GLY A 172 -0.34 33.60 2.35
C GLY A 172 -1.47 33.09 3.24
N LEU A 173 -1.75 33.83 4.33
CA LEU A 173 -2.85 33.65 5.30
C LEU A 173 -3.06 32.20 5.77
N ARG A 174 -2.65 31.98 7.02
CA ARG A 174 -2.70 30.73 7.79
C ARG A 174 -4.12 30.13 7.88
N THR A 175 -4.62 29.49 6.84
CA THR A 175 -5.72 28.53 6.95
C THR A 175 -5.10 27.20 7.38
N LYS A 176 -5.05 26.95 8.71
CA LYS A 176 -4.83 25.60 9.23
C LYS A 176 -5.91 24.71 8.62
N ALA A 177 -5.54 23.85 7.66
CA ALA A 177 -6.39 22.75 7.28
C ALA A 177 -6.72 21.97 8.57
N SER A 178 -8.01 21.89 8.91
CA SER A 178 -8.45 21.16 10.10
C SER A 178 -7.94 19.72 9.99
N PRO A 179 -7.10 19.23 10.91
CA PRO A 179 -6.52 17.90 10.79
C PRO A 179 -7.63 16.85 10.78
N LEU A 180 -7.50 15.83 9.92
CA LEU A 180 -8.48 14.74 9.85
C LEU A 180 -8.57 13.95 11.17
N TRP A 181 -7.54 14.03 11.99
CA TRP A 181 -7.46 13.41 13.30
C TRP A 181 -7.31 14.48 14.39
N PRO A 182 -8.00 14.36 15.54
CA PRO A 182 -7.74 15.23 16.69
C PRO A 182 -6.26 15.14 17.08
N SER A 183 -5.59 16.29 17.28
CA SER A 183 -4.26 16.32 17.87
C SER A 183 -4.32 15.65 19.24
N ARG A 184 -3.63 14.53 19.41
CA ARG A 184 -3.50 13.91 20.73
C ARG A 184 -2.53 14.79 21.54
N HIS A 185 -3.03 15.33 22.65
CA HIS A 185 -2.23 15.94 23.70
C HIS A 185 -1.47 14.88 24.47
#